data_AF-A0A3D1PFM8-F1
#
_entry.id   AF-A0A3D1PFM8-F1
#
_cell.length_a   1.000
_cell.length_b   1.000
_cell.length_c   1.000
_cell.angle_alpha   90.00
_cell.angle_beta   90.00
_cell.angle_gamma   90.00
#
_symmetry.space_group_name_H-M   'P 1'
#
loop_
_entity.id
_entity.type
_entity.pdbx_description
1 polymer ?
#
loop_
_entity_poly.entity_id
_entity_poly.type
_entity_poly.pdbx_seq_one_letter_code
_entity_poly.pdbx_strand_id
1 'polypeptide(L)'
;TRGRALYREARQKIGNWTRQIQIIEDQPYLDQARELASSGNLPAAISAAQQIQPGRALSGEAQAAVGDWQGQIQARQNWREAQQIALQGTPDALAEAMRLADRVPRSSPLRGQVNPALSEWGHRLLIIAQDKARYDIPGAIAIAKQIRRRSDAYQEAQAQIAEWNRILNPPPPVEPTPEPSPEASSAPNSTNNPQPLPTNNPQLLRNLNPTN
;
A
#
# COMPACT_ATOMS: atom_id res chain seq x y z
N THR A 1 -60.35 6.30 -5.57
CA THR A 1 -58.91 6.41 -5.24
C THR A 1 -58.51 5.66 -3.96
N ARG A 2 -59.35 5.55 -2.91
CA ARG A 2 -59.07 4.78 -1.67
C ARG A 2 -58.66 3.30 -1.84
N GLY A 3 -59.30 2.55 -2.73
CA GLY A 3 -58.97 1.12 -2.95
C GLY A 3 -57.55 0.86 -3.46
N ARG A 4 -56.97 1.79 -4.24
CA ARG A 4 -55.57 1.71 -4.69
C ARG A 4 -54.57 2.00 -3.56
N ALA A 5 -54.94 2.81 -2.58
CA ALA A 5 -54.11 3.13 -1.42
C ALA A 5 -54.06 1.96 -0.43
N LEU A 6 -55.21 1.36 -0.08
CA LEU A 6 -55.29 0.18 0.78
C LEU A 6 -54.56 -1.03 0.19
N TYR A 7 -54.59 -1.18 -1.13
CA TYR A 7 -53.86 -2.23 -1.83
C TYR A 7 -52.34 -2.09 -1.69
N ARG A 8 -51.82 -0.87 -1.81
CA ARG A 8 -50.38 -0.59 -1.62
C ARG A 8 -49.96 -0.86 -0.19
N GLU A 9 -50.77 -0.46 0.78
CA GLU A 9 -50.52 -0.70 2.20
C GLU A 9 -50.51 -2.21 2.54
N ALA A 10 -51.49 -2.96 2.05
CA ALA A 10 -51.54 -4.41 2.25
C ALA A 10 -50.32 -5.13 1.64
N ARG A 11 -49.92 -4.75 0.42
CA ARG A 11 -48.70 -5.29 -0.23
C ARG A 11 -47.43 -4.99 0.57
N GLN A 12 -47.32 -3.78 1.13
CA GLN A 12 -46.18 -3.41 1.98
C GLN A 12 -46.14 -4.27 3.26
N LYS A 13 -47.28 -4.46 3.92
CA LYS A 13 -47.38 -5.31 5.13
C LYS A 13 -46.97 -6.75 4.83
N ILE A 14 -47.42 -7.32 3.71
CA ILE A 14 -47.02 -8.66 3.26
C ILE A 14 -45.50 -8.73 3.08
N GLY A 15 -44.91 -7.78 2.35
CA GLY A 15 -43.46 -7.75 2.14
C GLY A 15 -42.66 -7.66 3.44
N ASN A 16 -43.11 -6.83 4.39
CA ASN A 16 -42.48 -6.70 5.69
C ASN A 16 -42.58 -7.98 6.52
N TRP A 17 -43.77 -8.59 6.57
CA TRP A 17 -43.98 -9.84 7.29
C TRP A 17 -43.18 -10.99 6.68
N THR A 18 -43.16 -11.12 5.35
CA THR A 18 -42.31 -12.11 4.66
C THR A 18 -40.84 -11.94 5.03
N ARG A 19 -40.32 -10.71 5.06
CA ARG A 19 -38.95 -10.43 5.50
C ARG A 19 -38.72 -10.86 6.96
N GLN A 20 -39.66 -10.58 7.87
CA GLN A 20 -39.52 -10.98 9.28
C GLN A 20 -39.46 -12.50 9.46
N ILE A 21 -40.32 -13.23 8.76
CA ILE A 21 -40.31 -14.69 8.79
C ILE A 21 -38.95 -15.22 8.30
N GLN A 22 -38.46 -14.71 7.17
CA GLN A 22 -37.15 -15.11 6.65
C GLN A 22 -36.02 -14.83 7.66
N ILE A 23 -36.04 -13.68 8.34
CA ILE A 23 -35.03 -13.38 9.37
C ILE A 23 -35.12 -14.40 10.50
N ILE A 24 -36.32 -14.69 11.02
CA ILE A 24 -36.48 -15.65 12.13
C ILE A 24 -36.01 -17.07 11.72
N GLU A 25 -36.32 -17.49 10.50
CA GLU A 25 -35.89 -18.78 9.95
C GLU A 25 -34.37 -18.84 9.75
N ASP A 26 -33.76 -17.77 9.25
CA ASP A 26 -32.36 -17.76 8.82
C ASP A 26 -31.38 -17.39 9.95
N GLN A 27 -31.84 -16.65 10.97
CA GLN A 27 -30.99 -16.13 12.06
C GLN A 27 -30.17 -17.22 12.77
N PRO A 28 -30.72 -18.40 13.12
CA PRO A 28 -29.95 -19.44 13.80
C PRO A 28 -28.75 -19.92 12.98
N TYR A 29 -28.86 -19.97 11.65
CA TYR A 29 -27.74 -20.36 10.78
C TYR A 29 -26.62 -19.32 10.81
N LEU A 30 -26.97 -18.03 10.79
CA LEU A 30 -25.99 -16.95 10.84
C LEU A 30 -25.31 -16.87 12.22
N ASP A 31 -26.06 -17.06 13.30
CA ASP A 31 -25.51 -17.07 14.66
C ASP A 31 -24.57 -18.27 14.88
N GLN A 32 -24.99 -19.46 14.44
CA GLN A 32 -24.13 -20.66 14.44
C GLN A 32 -22.86 -20.42 13.62
N ALA A 33 -22.98 -19.83 12.43
CA ALA A 33 -21.83 -19.53 11.59
C ALA A 33 -20.83 -18.62 12.30
N ARG A 34 -21.32 -17.59 13.00
CA ARG A 34 -20.47 -16.66 13.78
C ARG A 34 -19.78 -17.34 14.96
N GLU A 35 -20.46 -18.23 15.66
CA GLU A 35 -19.87 -19.00 16.76
C GLU A 35 -18.78 -19.98 16.27
N LEU A 36 -19.03 -20.65 15.14
CA LEU A 36 -18.02 -21.47 14.48
C LEU A 36 -16.81 -20.64 14.04
N ALA A 37 -17.03 -19.41 13.56
CA ALA A 37 -15.95 -18.54 13.16
C ALA A 37 -15.13 -18.03 14.34
N SER A 38 -15.79 -17.64 15.45
CA SER A 38 -15.13 -17.15 16.66
C SER A 38 -14.32 -18.23 17.37
N SER A 39 -14.76 -19.49 17.31
CA SER A 39 -13.99 -20.65 17.76
C SER A 39 -12.85 -21.04 16.80
N GLY A 40 -12.73 -20.36 15.65
CA GLY A 40 -11.66 -20.54 14.68
C GLY A 40 -11.95 -21.54 13.56
N ASN A 41 -13.10 -22.22 13.59
CA ASN A 41 -13.55 -23.16 12.56
C ASN A 41 -14.23 -22.42 11.39
N LEU A 42 -13.42 -21.66 10.65
CA LEU A 42 -13.87 -20.87 9.49
C LEU A 42 -14.51 -21.72 8.38
N PRO A 43 -14.04 -22.94 8.04
CA PRO A 43 -14.71 -23.78 7.06
C PRO A 43 -16.14 -24.16 7.46
N ALA A 44 -16.37 -24.53 8.72
CA ALA A 44 -17.71 -24.84 9.20
C ALA A 44 -18.59 -23.59 9.27
N ALA A 45 -18.04 -22.44 9.66
CA ALA A 45 -18.73 -21.16 9.64
C ALA A 45 -19.26 -20.82 8.23
N ILE A 46 -18.41 -20.96 7.21
CA ILE A 46 -18.80 -20.76 5.81
C ILE A 46 -19.94 -21.70 5.43
N SER A 47 -19.84 -22.98 5.77
CA SER A 47 -20.89 -23.96 5.48
C SER A 47 -22.21 -23.64 6.15
N ALA A 48 -22.20 -23.11 7.38
CA ALA A 48 -23.42 -22.72 8.09
C ALA A 48 -24.05 -21.47 7.46
N ALA A 49 -23.27 -20.43 7.15
CA ALA A 49 -23.78 -19.23 6.51
C ALA A 49 -24.31 -19.48 5.09
N GLN A 50 -23.74 -20.44 4.36
CA GLN A 50 -24.20 -20.84 3.04
C GLN A 50 -25.57 -21.55 3.03
N GLN A 51 -26.10 -21.95 4.19
CA GLN A 51 -27.46 -22.49 4.28
C GLN A 51 -28.52 -21.41 4.02
N ILE A 52 -28.17 -20.13 4.20
CA ILE A 52 -29.04 -19.00 3.93
C ILE A 52 -29.14 -18.79 2.42
N GLN A 53 -30.33 -18.99 1.88
CA GLN A 53 -30.57 -18.97 0.43
C GLN A 53 -30.39 -17.56 -0.16
N PRO A 54 -29.86 -17.43 -1.39
CA PRO A 54 -29.81 -16.15 -2.09
C PRO A 54 -31.18 -15.48 -2.20
N GLY A 55 -31.24 -14.15 -2.03
CA GLY A 55 -32.49 -13.38 -2.12
C GLY A 55 -33.33 -13.36 -0.83
N ARG A 56 -32.93 -14.11 0.20
CA ARG A 56 -33.49 -14.00 1.56
C ARG A 56 -33.01 -12.74 2.26
N ALA A 57 -33.76 -12.33 3.28
CA ALA A 57 -33.49 -11.14 4.08
C ALA A 57 -32.06 -11.06 4.64
N LEU A 58 -31.47 -12.18 5.10
CA LEU A 58 -30.12 -12.23 5.68
C LEU A 58 -29.00 -12.61 4.69
N SER A 59 -29.33 -12.86 3.42
CA SER A 59 -28.36 -13.40 2.44
C SER A 59 -27.15 -12.49 2.22
N GLY A 60 -27.32 -11.17 2.20
CA GLY A 60 -26.21 -10.23 2.03
C GLY A 60 -25.24 -10.22 3.21
N GLU A 61 -25.74 -10.37 4.43
CA GLU A 61 -24.93 -10.43 5.65
C GLU A 61 -24.17 -11.76 5.73
N ALA A 62 -24.83 -12.86 5.37
CA ALA A 62 -24.20 -14.18 5.26
C ALA A 62 -23.08 -14.19 4.21
N GLN A 63 -23.31 -13.61 3.03
CA GLN A 63 -22.32 -13.52 1.96
C GLN A 63 -21.11 -12.66 2.34
N ALA A 64 -21.33 -11.52 3.01
CA ALA A 64 -20.25 -10.69 3.52
C ALA A 64 -19.38 -11.47 4.53
N ALA A 65 -20.01 -12.15 5.49
CA ALA A 65 -19.30 -12.97 6.47
C ALA A 65 -18.50 -14.11 5.81
N VAL A 66 -19.08 -14.80 4.82
CA VAL A 66 -18.38 -15.82 4.03
C VAL A 66 -17.15 -15.24 3.34
N GLY A 67 -17.26 -14.08 2.72
CA GLY A 67 -16.13 -13.40 2.07
C GLY A 67 -15.01 -13.06 3.06
N ASP A 68 -15.36 -12.55 4.24
CA ASP A 68 -14.39 -12.24 5.29
C ASP A 68 -13.65 -13.50 5.77
N TRP A 69 -14.37 -14.59 6.03
CA TRP A 69 -13.77 -15.85 6.49
C TRP A 69 -12.91 -16.51 5.41
N GLN A 70 -13.33 -16.46 4.15
CA GLN A 70 -12.51 -16.92 3.02
C GLN A 70 -11.20 -16.13 2.94
N GLY A 71 -11.28 -14.80 3.08
CA GLY A 71 -10.09 -13.94 3.14
C GLY A 71 -9.17 -14.28 4.32
N GLN A 72 -9.73 -14.61 5.48
CA GLN A 72 -8.94 -15.07 6.63
C GLN A 72 -8.26 -16.41 6.39
N ILE A 73 -8.95 -17.38 5.77
CA ILE A 73 -8.36 -18.68 5.40
C ILE A 73 -7.19 -18.47 4.44
N GLN A 74 -7.39 -17.69 3.38
CA GLN A 74 -6.35 -17.38 2.40
C GLN A 74 -5.16 -16.65 3.05
N ALA A 75 -5.43 -15.69 3.93
CA ALA A 75 -4.39 -14.99 4.67
C ALA A 75 -3.54 -15.94 5.53
N ARG A 76 -4.17 -16.89 6.25
CA ARG A 76 -3.47 -17.92 7.04
C ARG A 76 -2.63 -18.84 6.15
N GLN A 77 -3.13 -19.22 4.98
CA GLN A 77 -2.41 -20.04 4.02
C GLN A 77 -1.19 -19.32 3.46
N ASN A 78 -1.38 -18.11 2.91
CA ASN A 78 -0.30 -17.27 2.39
C ASN A 78 0.79 -17.04 3.45
N TRP A 79 0.40 -16.77 4.69
CA TRP A 79 1.35 -16.56 5.78
C TRP A 79 2.15 -17.82 6.12
N ARG A 80 1.49 -18.98 6.22
CA ARG A 80 2.17 -20.25 6.50
C ARG A 80 3.17 -20.61 5.39
N GLU A 81 2.77 -20.44 4.13
CA GLU A 81 3.63 -20.71 2.98
C GLU A 81 4.82 -19.74 2.95
N ALA A 82 4.58 -18.45 3.20
CA ALA A 82 5.64 -17.45 3.32
C ALA A 82 6.70 -17.86 4.36
N GLN A 83 6.25 -18.30 5.55
CA GLN A 83 7.15 -18.76 6.60
C GLN A 83 7.99 -19.96 6.14
N GLN A 84 7.39 -20.96 5.48
CA GLN A 84 8.10 -22.15 5.01
C GLN A 84 9.15 -21.81 3.95
N ILE A 85 8.82 -20.92 3.01
CA ILE A 85 9.75 -20.48 1.98
C ILE A 85 10.92 -19.70 2.62
N ALA A 86 10.63 -18.81 3.57
CA ALA A 86 11.66 -18.00 4.24
C ALA A 86 12.71 -18.84 4.98
N LEU A 87 12.39 -20.06 5.42
CA LEU A 87 13.33 -20.98 6.06
C LEU A 87 14.52 -21.37 5.18
N GLN A 88 14.37 -21.28 3.85
CA GLN A 88 15.47 -21.58 2.92
C GLN A 88 16.60 -20.55 3.02
N GLY A 89 16.30 -19.32 3.46
CA GLY A 89 17.29 -18.27 3.70
C GLY A 89 17.99 -17.70 2.46
N THR A 90 17.65 -18.16 1.26
CA THR A 90 18.19 -17.63 0.01
C THR A 90 17.52 -16.31 -0.36
N PRO A 91 18.18 -15.44 -1.16
CA PRO A 91 17.55 -14.19 -1.61
C PRO A 91 16.20 -14.39 -2.29
N ASP A 92 16.12 -15.32 -3.24
CA ASP A 92 14.88 -15.56 -3.98
C ASP A 92 13.77 -16.10 -3.07
N ALA A 93 14.10 -16.97 -2.11
CA ALA A 93 13.13 -17.48 -1.15
C ALA A 93 12.62 -16.37 -0.22
N LEU A 94 13.51 -15.52 0.31
CA LEU A 94 13.09 -14.38 1.14
C LEU A 94 12.21 -13.40 0.35
N ALA A 95 12.56 -13.12 -0.91
CA ALA A 95 11.78 -12.25 -1.77
C ALA A 95 10.38 -12.82 -2.07
N GLU A 96 10.27 -14.14 -2.28
CA GLU A 96 8.99 -14.82 -2.48
C GLU A 96 8.16 -14.90 -1.19
N ALA A 97 8.80 -15.17 -0.06
CA ALA A 97 8.14 -15.11 1.25
C ALA A 97 7.52 -13.72 1.49
N MET A 98 8.25 -12.64 1.17
CA MET A 98 7.72 -11.28 1.23
C MET A 98 6.55 -11.06 0.26
N ARG A 99 6.56 -11.67 -0.94
CA ARG A 99 5.41 -11.61 -1.88
C ARG A 99 4.15 -12.19 -1.28
N LEU A 100 4.25 -13.37 -0.68
CA LEU A 100 3.12 -14.07 -0.09
C LEU A 100 2.61 -13.33 1.15
N ALA A 101 3.51 -12.86 2.01
CA ALA A 101 3.19 -12.01 3.15
C ALA A 101 2.47 -10.71 2.73
N ASP A 102 2.84 -10.13 1.59
CA ASP A 102 2.17 -8.93 1.09
C ASP A 102 0.70 -9.13 0.68
N ARG A 103 0.34 -10.37 0.30
CA ARG A 103 -1.06 -10.76 -0.01
C ARG A 103 -1.93 -10.85 1.24
N VAL A 104 -1.36 -10.83 2.44
CA VAL A 104 -2.13 -10.78 3.68
C VAL A 104 -2.77 -9.39 3.83
N PRO A 105 -4.12 -9.28 3.87
CA PRO A 105 -4.82 -8.01 3.94
C PRO A 105 -4.38 -7.17 5.14
N ARG A 106 -4.35 -5.83 4.99
CA ARG A 106 -3.97 -4.91 6.08
C ARG A 106 -4.91 -4.97 7.29
N SER A 107 -6.16 -5.35 7.08
CA SER A 107 -7.16 -5.57 8.13
C SER A 107 -7.04 -6.93 8.82
N SER A 108 -6.20 -7.84 8.29
CA SER A 108 -6.08 -9.18 8.86
C SER A 108 -5.48 -9.12 10.28
N PRO A 109 -5.99 -9.89 11.25
CA PRO A 109 -5.38 -9.98 12.57
C PRO A 109 -3.94 -10.55 12.53
N LEU A 110 -3.56 -11.23 11.43
CA LEU A 110 -2.20 -11.73 11.23
C LEU A 110 -1.17 -10.63 11.01
N ARG A 111 -1.58 -9.37 10.77
CA ARG A 111 -0.65 -8.29 10.48
C ARG A 111 0.33 -7.97 11.59
N GLY A 112 -0.02 -8.27 12.84
CA GLY A 112 0.91 -8.20 13.97
C GLY A 112 2.10 -9.15 13.85
N GLN A 113 1.94 -10.29 13.15
CA GLN A 113 3.00 -11.27 12.91
C GLN A 113 3.71 -11.04 11.56
N VAL A 114 2.93 -10.65 10.54
CA VAL A 114 3.44 -10.45 9.18
C VAL A 114 4.37 -9.24 9.09
N ASN A 115 4.02 -8.12 9.75
CA ASN A 115 4.81 -6.90 9.61
C ASN A 115 6.25 -7.05 10.15
N PRO A 116 6.47 -7.58 11.38
CA PRO A 116 7.84 -7.83 11.86
C PRO A 116 8.65 -8.74 10.94
N ALA A 117 8.04 -9.79 10.38
CA ALA A 117 8.73 -10.69 9.47
C ALA A 117 9.09 -10.05 8.13
N LEU A 118 8.22 -9.19 7.57
CA LEU A 118 8.55 -8.40 6.38
C LEU A 118 9.75 -7.47 6.63
N SER A 119 9.85 -6.88 7.81
CA SER A 119 11.01 -6.08 8.21
C SER A 119 12.25 -6.98 8.32
N GLU A 120 12.18 -8.10 9.03
CA GLU A 120 13.29 -9.04 9.19
C GLU A 120 13.82 -9.57 7.85
N TRP A 121 12.95 -10.10 7.00
CA TRP A 121 13.34 -10.66 5.70
C TRP A 121 13.92 -9.59 4.77
N GLY A 122 13.38 -8.37 4.79
CA GLY A 122 13.94 -7.26 4.03
C GLY A 122 15.34 -6.86 4.50
N HIS A 123 15.59 -6.83 5.82
CA HIS A 123 16.93 -6.57 6.35
C HIS A 123 17.92 -7.70 5.99
N ARG A 124 17.49 -8.96 6.08
CA ARG A 124 18.33 -10.10 5.66
C ARG A 124 18.70 -10.02 4.18
N LEU A 125 17.74 -9.70 3.30
CA LEU A 125 18.02 -9.45 1.89
C LEU A 125 19.03 -8.33 1.67
N LEU A 126 18.90 -7.25 2.45
CA LEU A 126 19.81 -6.13 2.34
C LEU A 126 21.24 -6.51 2.75
N ILE A 127 21.40 -7.28 3.84
CA ILE A 127 22.69 -7.81 4.27
C ILE A 127 23.31 -8.69 3.18
N ILE A 128 22.53 -9.58 2.57
CA ILE A 128 23.01 -10.45 1.49
C ILE A 128 23.44 -9.62 0.27
N ALA A 129 22.67 -8.58 -0.08
CA ALA A 129 23.04 -7.67 -1.15
C ALA A 129 24.36 -6.94 -0.84
N GLN A 130 24.52 -6.42 0.38
CA GLN A 130 25.75 -5.74 0.81
C GLN A 130 26.98 -6.65 0.78
N ASP A 131 26.84 -7.91 1.20
CA ASP A 131 27.92 -8.89 1.10
C ASP A 131 28.28 -9.17 -0.37
N LYS A 132 27.27 -9.37 -1.22
CA LYS A 132 27.46 -9.59 -2.66
C LYS A 132 28.13 -8.42 -3.35
N ALA A 133 27.88 -7.18 -2.92
CA ALA A 133 28.46 -5.97 -3.50
C ALA A 133 29.98 -5.93 -3.41
N ARG A 134 30.60 -6.72 -2.49
CA ARG A 134 32.05 -6.82 -2.35
C ARG A 134 32.73 -7.41 -3.58
N TYR A 135 32.01 -8.21 -4.38
CA TYR A 135 32.56 -8.91 -5.55
C TYR A 135 31.66 -8.84 -6.79
N ASP A 136 30.37 -8.54 -6.66
CA ASP A 136 29.39 -8.46 -7.74
C ASP A 136 28.35 -7.36 -7.45
N ILE A 137 28.69 -6.11 -7.78
CA ILE A 137 27.81 -4.95 -7.60
C ILE A 137 26.50 -5.10 -8.42
N PRO A 138 26.52 -5.51 -9.71
CA PRO A 138 25.27 -5.76 -10.44
C PRO A 138 24.35 -6.79 -9.77
N GLY A 139 24.90 -7.90 -9.27
CA GLY A 139 24.14 -8.90 -8.53
C GLY A 139 23.61 -8.40 -7.19
N ALA A 140 24.38 -7.57 -6.47
CA ALA A 140 23.91 -6.90 -5.26
C ALA A 140 22.71 -5.99 -5.51
N ILE A 141 22.77 -5.17 -6.57
CA ILE A 141 21.64 -4.33 -6.99
C ILE A 141 20.42 -5.20 -7.30
N ALA A 142 20.60 -6.33 -7.99
CA ALA A 142 19.50 -7.23 -8.32
C ALA A 142 18.79 -7.76 -7.06
N ILE A 143 19.56 -8.17 -6.04
CA ILE A 143 19.01 -8.63 -4.74
C ILE A 143 18.32 -7.47 -4.00
N ALA A 144 18.95 -6.32 -3.89
CA ALA A 144 18.37 -5.17 -3.19
C ALA A 144 17.06 -4.68 -3.85
N LYS A 145 16.93 -4.80 -5.18
CA LYS A 145 15.67 -4.50 -5.90
C LYS A 145 14.52 -5.43 -5.55
N GLN A 146 14.78 -6.62 -5.01
CA GLN A 146 13.73 -7.55 -4.57
C GLN A 146 13.06 -7.09 -3.26
N ILE A 147 13.72 -6.21 -2.47
CA ILE A 147 13.18 -5.68 -1.22
C ILE A 147 11.97 -4.79 -1.54
N ARG A 148 10.85 -5.08 -0.88
CA ARG A 148 9.56 -4.44 -1.14
C ARG A 148 9.33 -3.22 -0.25
N ARG A 149 8.58 -2.24 -0.78
CA ARG A 149 8.18 -0.98 -0.11
C ARG A 149 7.57 -1.11 1.28
N ARG A 150 6.97 -2.25 1.62
CA ARG A 150 6.35 -2.46 2.94
C ARG A 150 7.38 -2.83 4.02
N SER A 151 8.58 -3.25 3.63
CA SER A 151 9.69 -3.47 4.56
C SER A 151 10.36 -2.15 4.90
N ASP A 152 10.75 -1.98 6.17
CA ASP A 152 11.51 -0.81 6.62
C ASP A 152 12.88 -0.72 5.95
N ALA A 153 13.46 -1.87 5.56
CA ALA A 153 14.73 -1.95 4.84
C ALA A 153 14.64 -1.40 3.40
N TYR A 154 13.44 -1.10 2.88
CA TYR A 154 13.29 -0.61 1.51
C TYR A 154 14.02 0.70 1.26
N GLN A 155 13.91 1.67 2.18
CA GLN A 155 14.53 2.99 1.99
C GLN A 155 16.06 2.86 1.96
N GLU A 156 16.60 2.08 2.89
CA GLU A 156 18.04 1.80 2.93
C GLU A 156 18.51 1.05 1.67
N ALA A 157 17.74 0.05 1.22
CA ALA A 157 18.03 -0.65 -0.02
C ALA A 157 18.05 0.29 -1.24
N GLN A 158 17.11 1.23 -1.34
CA GLN A 158 17.12 2.21 -2.43
C GLN A 158 18.34 3.13 -2.38
N ALA A 159 18.75 3.55 -1.18
CA ALA A 159 19.96 4.35 -1.01
C ALA A 159 21.22 3.58 -1.44
N GLN A 160 21.35 2.31 -1.03
CA GLN A 160 22.46 1.44 -1.43
C GLN A 160 22.49 1.21 -2.94
N ILE A 161 21.33 0.95 -3.56
CA ILE A 161 21.21 0.83 -5.02
C ILE A 161 21.69 2.11 -5.72
N ALA A 162 21.29 3.28 -5.22
CA ALA A 162 21.71 4.55 -5.80
C ALA A 162 23.24 4.72 -5.74
N GLU A 163 23.85 4.36 -4.62
CA GLU A 163 25.30 4.44 -4.45
C GLU A 163 26.05 3.46 -5.37
N TRP A 164 25.61 2.21 -5.42
CA TRP A 164 26.16 1.21 -6.32
C TRP A 164 26.03 1.61 -7.79
N ASN A 165 24.93 2.25 -8.18
CA ASN A 165 24.78 2.79 -9.53
C ASN A 165 25.78 3.91 -9.84
N ARG A 166 26.18 4.73 -8.85
CA ARG A 166 27.24 5.75 -9.05
C ARG A 166 28.61 5.12 -9.24
N ILE A 167 28.88 4.01 -8.56
CA ILE A 167 30.15 3.28 -8.74
C ILE A 167 30.23 2.70 -10.15
N LEU A 168 29.13 2.13 -10.65
CA LEU A 168 29.07 1.57 -12.00
C LEU A 168 29.03 2.66 -13.09
N ASN A 169 28.31 3.74 -12.85
CA ASN A 169 28.11 4.87 -13.76
C ASN A 169 28.41 6.18 -13.02
N PRO A 170 29.69 6.55 -12.84
CA PRO A 170 30.04 7.81 -12.19
C PRO A 170 29.45 8.98 -13.00
N PRO A 171 28.91 10.01 -12.33
CA PRO A 171 28.49 11.21 -13.05
C PRO A 171 29.69 11.76 -13.84
N PRO A 172 29.49 12.25 -15.08
CA PRO A 172 30.57 12.87 -15.82
C PRO A 172 31.20 13.96 -14.93
N PRO A 173 32.53 14.12 -14.94
CA PRO A 173 33.18 15.22 -14.24
C PRO A 173 32.45 16.50 -14.64
N VAL A 174 31.98 17.27 -13.65
CA VAL A 174 31.63 18.66 -13.92
C VAL A 174 32.92 19.29 -14.41
N GLU A 175 33.07 19.46 -15.72
CA GLU A 175 34.13 20.30 -16.26
C GLU A 175 34.05 21.61 -15.48
N PRO A 176 35.16 22.11 -14.89
CA PRO A 176 35.13 23.38 -14.22
C PRO A 176 34.55 24.36 -15.22
N THR A 177 33.37 24.90 -14.92
CA THR A 177 32.90 26.10 -15.60
C THR A 177 34.07 27.05 -15.54
N PRO A 178 34.60 27.57 -16.67
CA PRO A 178 35.82 28.34 -16.65
C PRO A 178 35.66 29.44 -15.59
N GLU A 179 36.45 29.35 -14.52
CA GLU A 179 36.48 30.40 -13.50
C GLU A 179 36.77 31.71 -14.23
N PRO A 180 36.03 32.80 -13.94
CA PRO A 180 36.38 34.10 -14.47
C PRO A 180 37.80 34.43 -13.97
N SER A 181 38.75 34.51 -14.90
CA SER A 181 40.16 34.81 -14.59
C SER A 181 40.28 36.13 -13.82
N PRO A 182 41.14 36.20 -12.78
CA PRO A 182 41.37 37.43 -12.02
C PRO A 182 42.57 38.19 -12.59
N GLU A 183 42.38 39.07 -13.57
CA GLU A 183 43.35 40.11 -14.00
C GLU A 183 42.63 41.07 -14.96
N ALA A 184 42.56 42.39 -14.78
CA ALA A 184 43.41 43.31 -14.04
C ALA A 184 42.60 44.51 -13.53
N SER A 185 42.82 44.88 -12.27
CA SER A 185 42.48 46.20 -11.74
C SER A 185 43.77 47.02 -11.67
N SER A 186 43.89 48.07 -12.47
CA SER A 186 44.79 49.24 -12.25
C SER A 186 44.41 50.39 -13.21
N ALA A 187 44.17 51.57 -12.62
CA ALA A 187 43.53 52.80 -13.12
C ALA A 187 44.51 53.75 -13.91
N PRO A 188 44.24 55.05 -14.29
CA PRO A 188 43.35 56.05 -13.67
C PRO A 188 42.52 57.04 -14.57
N ASN A 189 41.36 57.40 -14.03
CA ASN A 189 40.64 58.68 -13.89
C ASN A 189 40.50 59.79 -14.97
N SER A 190 39.22 60.13 -15.21
CA SER A 190 38.55 61.45 -15.36
C SER A 190 38.75 62.35 -16.60
N THR A 191 37.63 62.72 -17.27
CA THR A 191 37.16 64.13 -17.41
C THR A 191 35.75 64.22 -18.06
N ASN A 192 34.89 65.02 -17.40
CA ASN A 192 33.74 65.82 -17.86
C ASN A 192 32.26 65.40 -17.64
N ASN A 193 31.52 66.42 -17.17
CA ASN A 193 30.23 66.55 -16.45
C ASN A 193 29.11 67.08 -17.41
N PRO A 194 27.84 67.47 -17.05
CA PRO A 194 26.83 67.01 -16.04
C PRO A 194 25.33 66.84 -16.57
N GLN A 195 24.46 66.20 -15.73
CA GLN A 195 22.99 66.41 -15.48
C GLN A 195 21.87 65.95 -16.49
N PRO A 196 20.56 65.81 -16.08
CA PRO A 196 19.91 65.12 -14.92
C PRO A 196 18.76 64.11 -15.27
N LEU A 197 18.27 63.40 -14.23
CA LEU A 197 17.13 62.45 -14.01
C LEU A 197 15.68 62.96 -14.37
N PRO A 198 14.52 62.27 -14.07
CA PRO A 198 14.09 60.84 -13.97
C PRO A 198 12.65 60.54 -14.53
N THR A 199 12.17 59.28 -14.52
CA THR A 199 10.74 58.89 -14.27
C THR A 199 10.64 57.35 -14.05
N ASN A 200 10.23 56.83 -12.86
CA ASN A 200 8.85 56.44 -12.45
C ASN A 200 8.07 55.64 -13.52
N ASN A 201 7.39 54.52 -13.29
CA ASN A 201 6.71 53.96 -12.11
C ASN A 201 6.33 52.45 -12.36
N PRO A 202 5.74 51.72 -11.37
CA PRO A 202 5.63 50.26 -11.29
C PRO A 202 4.19 49.68 -11.36
N GLN A 203 4.08 48.35 -11.11
CA GLN A 203 2.90 47.55 -10.73
C GLN A 203 1.94 47.14 -11.88
N LEU A 204 1.23 46.00 -11.90
CA LEU A 204 0.37 45.38 -10.89
C LEU A 204 -0.02 43.92 -11.23
N LEU A 205 -0.10 43.09 -10.17
CA LEU A 205 -1.20 42.18 -9.78
C LEU A 205 -1.60 40.99 -10.69
N ARG A 206 -1.59 39.73 -10.21
CA ARG A 206 -2.43 39.04 -9.18
C ARG A 206 -3.41 38.12 -9.91
N ASN A 207 -3.54 36.87 -9.47
CA ASN A 207 -4.84 36.27 -9.13
C ASN A 207 -4.66 34.88 -8.49
N LEU A 208 -5.13 34.83 -7.24
CA LEU A 208 -5.50 33.64 -6.47
C LEU A 208 -6.87 33.16 -6.96
N ASN A 209 -7.13 31.86 -6.89
CA ASN A 209 -8.44 31.34 -6.49
C ASN A 209 -8.36 29.85 -6.11
N PRO A 210 -8.92 29.46 -4.95
CA PRO A 210 -9.33 28.10 -4.66
C PRO A 210 -10.87 28.01 -4.54
N THR A 211 -11.45 26.91 -5.02
CA THR A 211 -12.82 26.42 -4.73
C THR A 211 -12.85 24.98 -5.25
N ASN A 212 -13.51 23.98 -4.67
CA ASN A 212 -14.43 23.85 -3.55
C ASN A 212 -14.44 22.34 -3.22
#